data_AF-A0AAE0AH63-F1
#
_entry.id   AF-A0AAE0AH63-F1
#
_cell.length_a   1.000
_cell.length_b   1.000
_cell.length_c   1.000
_cell.angle_alpha   90.00
_cell.angle_beta   90.00
_cell.angle_gamma   90.00
#
_symmetry.space_group_name_H-M   'P 1'
#
loop_
_entity.id
_entity.type
_entity.pdbx_description
1 polymer ?
#
loop_
_entity_poly.entity_id
_entity_poly.type
_entity_poly.pdbx_seq_one_letter_code
_entity_poly.pdbx_strand_id
1 'polypeptide(L)'
;MLLLKETRGYENQFDDVNQQDEVRRAYIDMGPFQPKLESYKPTYDGKQNRQFQYSWFTRFSWLEYSIAKDKVFCFPCFLFDRLDESNQEQMAAILRFVDCNGIIQERFFEVVGVDDTTALTLKKKITVILIQYGLQIADMRGQGYDGASNMCGAWNGLQAIFVNDCPYAYYVHCFAHRLQLALVAASKDVHDV
;
A
#
# COMPACT_ATOMS: atom_id res chain seq x y z
N MET A 1 1.64 0.50 -4.32
CA MET A 1 2.64 1.58 -4.22
C MET A 1 2.02 2.89 -4.68
N LEU A 2 1.91 3.86 -3.78
CA LEU A 2 1.59 5.26 -4.06
C LEU A 2 2.21 6.09 -2.92
N LEU A 3 2.94 7.16 -3.26
CA LEU A 3 3.66 8.05 -2.36
C LEU A 3 3.21 9.48 -2.66
N LEU A 4 2.90 10.28 -1.63
CA LEU A 4 3.22 11.70 -1.48
C LEU A 4 2.94 12.12 -0.01
N LYS A 5 3.73 13.11 0.46
CA LYS A 5 4.20 13.33 1.84
C LYS A 5 3.31 14.14 2.82
N GLU A 6 3.62 13.90 4.10
CA GLU A 6 3.64 14.75 5.32
C GLU A 6 2.33 15.28 5.96
N THR A 7 2.06 14.80 7.19
CA THR A 7 2.10 15.61 8.44
C THR A 7 1.86 14.76 9.69
N ARG A 8 2.63 15.06 10.75
CA ARG A 8 2.73 14.39 12.08
C ARG A 8 1.48 14.43 12.96
N GLY A 9 1.47 13.63 14.04
CA GLY A 9 0.88 14.07 15.31
C GLY A 9 0.22 13.06 16.27
N TYR A 10 0.33 11.75 16.08
CA TYR A 10 -0.03 10.78 17.14
C TYR A 10 1.15 9.85 17.41
N GLU A 11 1.95 10.27 18.37
CA GLU A 11 3.04 9.48 18.93
C GLU A 11 2.49 8.23 19.63
N ASN A 12 3.17 7.11 19.38
CA ASN A 12 3.33 5.96 20.27
C ASN A 12 2.05 5.33 20.82
N GLN A 13 1.57 4.30 20.12
CA GLN A 13 1.26 2.98 20.70
C GLN A 13 0.96 2.03 19.55
N PHE A 14 1.11 0.73 19.76
CA PHE A 14 0.79 -0.36 18.84
C PHE A 14 1.92 -0.80 17.89
N ASP A 15 2.92 -1.44 18.51
CA ASP A 15 4.01 -2.21 17.87
C ASP A 15 3.56 -3.61 17.35
N ASP A 16 2.25 -3.90 17.30
CA ASP A 16 1.72 -5.22 16.92
C ASP A 16 0.86 -5.14 15.64
N VAL A 17 1.26 -5.88 14.61
CA VAL A 17 0.62 -5.92 13.28
C VAL A 17 -0.83 -6.36 13.37
N ASN A 18 -1.18 -7.22 14.34
CA ASN A 18 -2.54 -7.70 14.54
C ASN A 18 -3.48 -6.60 15.08
N GLN A 19 -2.97 -5.70 15.94
CA GLN A 19 -3.76 -4.61 16.50
C GLN A 19 -4.06 -3.52 15.46
N GLN A 20 -3.16 -3.29 14.51
CA GLN A 20 -3.41 -2.34 13.42
C GLN A 20 -4.50 -2.82 12.47
N ASP A 21 -4.62 -4.12 12.19
CA ASP A 21 -5.68 -4.65 11.33
C ASP A 21 -7.06 -4.56 12.02
N GLU A 22 -7.13 -4.84 13.32
CA GLU A 22 -8.35 -4.67 14.11
C GLU A 22 -8.81 -3.20 14.15
N VAL A 23 -7.87 -2.26 14.36
CA VAL A 23 -8.16 -0.82 14.32
C VAL A 23 -8.61 -0.37 12.93
N ARG A 24 -7.96 -0.85 11.86
CA ARG A 24 -8.39 -0.55 10.48
C ARG A 24 -9.80 -1.07 10.20
N ARG A 25 -10.12 -2.30 10.61
CA ARG A 25 -11.47 -2.86 10.46
C ARG A 25 -12.51 -2.04 11.22
N ALA A 26 -12.21 -1.65 12.46
CA ALA A 26 -13.09 -0.79 13.25
C ALA A 26 -13.31 0.57 12.56
N TYR A 27 -12.27 1.18 11.99
CA TYR A 27 -12.40 2.42 11.24
C TYR A 27 -13.17 2.25 9.92
N ILE A 28 -12.99 1.14 9.20
CA ILE A 28 -13.76 0.81 8.00
C ILE A 28 -15.26 0.73 8.34
N ASP A 29 -15.60 0.11 9.47
CA ASP A 29 -16.98 0.02 9.95
C ASP A 29 -17.56 1.39 10.35
N MET A 30 -16.73 2.29 10.91
CA MET A 30 -17.14 3.66 11.24
C MET A 30 -17.30 4.56 10.01
N GLY A 31 -16.57 4.27 8.93
CA GLY A 31 -16.57 5.08 7.72
C GLY A 31 -15.82 6.43 7.88
N PRO A 32 -15.80 7.25 6.82
CA PRO A 32 -15.12 8.53 6.85
C PRO A 32 -15.75 9.51 7.84
N PHE A 33 -14.91 10.20 8.59
CA PHE A 33 -15.28 11.30 9.46
C PHE A 33 -15.61 12.56 8.64
N GLN A 34 -16.90 12.89 8.60
CA GLN A 34 -17.45 14.00 7.79
C GLN A 34 -18.21 15.01 8.68
N PRO A 35 -17.50 15.74 9.56
CA PRO A 35 -18.13 16.67 10.49
C PRO A 35 -18.71 17.88 9.76
N LYS A 36 -19.91 18.32 10.18
CA LYS A 36 -20.47 19.62 9.79
C LYS A 36 -19.97 20.68 10.78
N LEU A 37 -19.07 21.55 10.34
CA LEU A 37 -18.55 22.64 11.16
C LEU A 37 -19.34 23.94 10.92
N GLU A 38 -19.33 24.83 11.91
CA GLU A 38 -19.91 26.18 11.77
C GLU A 38 -19.21 26.98 10.65
N SER A 39 -17.89 26.82 10.55
CA SER A 39 -17.09 27.32 9.44
C SER A 39 -15.82 26.48 9.25
N TYR A 40 -15.42 26.30 7.99
CA TYR A 40 -14.12 25.73 7.62
C TYR A 40 -13.15 26.87 7.34
N LYS A 41 -11.88 26.76 7.76
CA LYS A 41 -10.97 27.90 7.63
C LYS A 41 -10.57 28.10 6.16
N PRO A 42 -10.52 29.35 5.67
CA PRO A 42 -10.02 29.65 4.35
C PRO A 42 -8.48 29.58 4.34
N THR A 43 -7.93 28.98 3.29
CA THR A 43 -6.50 28.96 2.97
C THR A 43 -6.23 29.79 1.71
N TYR A 44 -5.22 30.65 1.75
CA TYR A 44 -4.79 31.43 0.59
C TYR A 44 -3.78 30.64 -0.24
N ASP A 45 -4.08 30.41 -1.52
CA ASP A 45 -3.23 29.62 -2.43
C ASP A 45 -2.24 30.46 -3.26
N GLY A 46 -2.10 31.75 -2.94
CA GLY A 46 -1.32 32.71 -3.73
C GLY A 46 -2.13 33.46 -4.79
N LYS A 47 -3.37 33.03 -5.09
CA LYS A 47 -4.27 33.68 -6.07
C LYS A 47 -5.65 33.99 -5.48
N GLN A 48 -6.20 33.09 -4.68
CA GLN A 48 -7.54 33.21 -4.11
C GLN A 48 -7.64 32.52 -2.75
N ASN A 49 -8.63 32.93 -1.96
CA ASN A 49 -9.01 32.21 -0.76
C ASN A 49 -9.86 31.00 -1.15
N ARG A 50 -9.38 29.81 -0.78
CA ARG A 50 -10.15 28.57 -0.91
C ARG A 50 -10.53 28.09 0.47
N GLN A 51 -11.77 27.64 0.61
CA GLN A 51 -12.23 26.98 1.83
C GLN A 51 -12.86 25.66 1.45
N PHE A 52 -12.74 24.67 2.35
CA PHE A 52 -13.48 23.43 2.18
C PHE A 52 -14.99 23.73 2.20
N GLN A 53 -15.73 23.07 1.32
CA GLN A 53 -17.17 23.23 1.19
C GLN A 53 -17.86 21.97 1.72
N TYR A 54 -18.78 22.13 2.67
CA TYR A 54 -19.54 21.00 3.23
C TYR A 54 -20.24 20.15 2.15
N SER A 55 -20.70 20.80 1.08
CA SER A 55 -21.33 20.12 -0.07
C SER A 55 -20.38 19.15 -0.81
N TRP A 56 -19.08 19.20 -0.57
CA TRP A 56 -18.16 18.24 -1.16
C TRP A 56 -18.32 16.83 -0.58
N PHE A 57 -18.81 16.68 0.67
CA PHE A 57 -19.10 15.35 1.21
C PHE A 57 -20.22 14.63 0.45
N THR A 58 -21.20 15.37 -0.08
CA THR A 58 -22.28 14.74 -0.89
C THR A 58 -21.78 14.31 -2.26
N ARG A 59 -20.77 14.99 -2.81
CA ARG A 59 -20.16 14.65 -4.10
C ARG A 59 -19.09 13.58 -3.98
N PHE A 60 -18.40 13.53 -2.86
CA PHE A 60 -17.25 12.66 -2.61
C PHE A 60 -17.43 11.98 -1.25
N SER A 61 -18.23 10.91 -1.24
CA SER A 61 -18.53 10.14 -0.04
C SER A 61 -17.30 9.54 0.65
N TRP A 62 -16.18 9.43 -0.07
CA TRP A 62 -14.89 8.93 0.41
C TRP A 62 -14.01 10.00 1.07
N LEU A 63 -14.45 11.26 1.14
CA LEU A 63 -13.66 12.31 1.81
C LEU A 63 -13.68 12.15 3.32
N GLU A 64 -12.49 12.17 3.91
CA GLU A 64 -12.21 12.24 5.34
C GLU A 64 -11.80 13.68 5.67
N TYR A 65 -12.28 14.27 6.77
CA TYR A 65 -11.86 15.61 7.18
C TYR A 65 -11.22 15.61 8.56
N SER A 66 -9.97 16.07 8.65
CA SER A 66 -9.28 16.24 9.94
C SER A 66 -9.49 17.66 10.46
N ILE A 67 -10.20 17.79 11.57
CA ILE A 67 -10.37 19.08 12.27
C ILE A 67 -9.02 19.59 12.79
N ALA A 68 -8.21 18.70 13.36
CA ALA A 68 -6.90 19.05 13.91
C ALA A 68 -5.96 19.64 12.84
N LYS A 69 -6.03 19.13 11.61
CA LYS A 69 -5.18 19.58 10.49
C LYS A 69 -5.87 20.60 9.58
N ASP A 70 -7.17 20.83 9.72
CA ASP A 70 -8.00 21.64 8.82
C ASP A 70 -7.82 21.22 7.35
N LYS A 71 -7.80 19.91 7.11
CA LYS A 71 -7.50 19.32 5.79
C LYS A 71 -8.42 18.15 5.46
N VAL A 72 -8.62 17.95 4.16
CA VAL A 72 -9.30 16.78 3.61
C VAL A 72 -8.31 15.70 3.19
N PHE A 73 -8.70 14.46 3.38
CA PHE A 73 -7.98 13.26 2.99
C PHE A 73 -8.88 12.33 2.19
N CYS A 74 -8.26 11.46 1.40
CA CYS A 74 -8.93 10.32 0.80
C CYS A 74 -9.05 9.24 1.88
N PHE A 75 -10.27 8.83 2.26
CA PHE A 75 -10.49 7.87 3.34
C PHE A 75 -9.81 6.51 3.13
N PRO A 76 -9.91 5.85 1.95
CA PRO A 76 -9.13 4.65 1.69
C PRO A 76 -7.63 4.91 1.77
N CYS A 77 -7.17 6.05 1.27
CA CYS A 77 -5.76 6.41 1.33
C CYS A 77 -5.32 6.55 2.79
N PHE A 78 -6.07 7.26 3.63
CA PHE A 78 -5.80 7.42 5.05
C PHE A 78 -5.77 6.09 5.82
N LEU A 79 -6.67 5.16 5.50
CA LEU A 79 -6.72 3.83 6.14
C LEU A 79 -5.53 2.93 5.81
N PHE A 80 -5.07 3.01 4.57
CA PHE A 80 -4.00 2.16 4.04
C PHE A 80 -2.63 2.86 3.97
N ASP A 81 -2.58 4.15 4.31
CA ASP A 81 -1.34 4.89 4.53
C ASP A 81 -0.71 4.43 5.85
N ARG A 82 0.61 4.30 5.85
CA ARG A 82 1.34 3.79 7.02
C ARG A 82 1.80 4.94 7.90
N LEU A 83 1.68 4.74 9.21
CA LEU A 83 2.05 5.66 10.29
C LEU A 83 3.57 5.71 10.53
N ASP A 84 4.35 5.26 9.57
CA ASP A 84 5.77 5.06 9.72
C ASP A 84 6.43 6.36 9.26
N GLU A 85 6.64 7.30 10.19
CA GLU A 85 7.33 8.57 9.92
C GLU A 85 8.81 8.38 9.50
N SER A 86 9.30 7.14 9.51
CA SER A 86 10.51 6.80 8.77
C SER A 86 10.11 6.61 7.31
N ASN A 87 10.71 7.33 6.37
CA ASN A 87 10.57 7.07 4.93
C ASN A 87 11.20 5.70 4.57
N GLN A 88 10.87 4.65 5.30
CA GLN A 88 11.37 3.32 5.10
C GLN A 88 10.46 2.57 4.16
N GLU A 89 11.12 1.92 3.23
CA GLU A 89 10.47 1.10 2.23
C GLU A 89 9.78 -0.07 2.91
N GLN A 90 8.68 -0.55 2.31
CA GLN A 90 7.90 -1.64 2.89
C GLN A 90 7.53 -2.66 1.85
N MET A 91 7.39 -3.90 2.31
CA MET A 91 7.00 -5.03 1.49
C MET A 91 5.84 -5.74 2.16
N ALA A 92 4.70 -5.81 1.47
CA ALA A 92 3.60 -6.68 1.86
C ALA A 92 3.82 -8.09 1.29
N ALA A 93 3.75 -9.10 2.15
CA ALA A 93 3.78 -10.50 1.77
C ALA A 93 2.35 -11.05 1.71
N ILE A 94 1.96 -11.54 0.52
CA ILE A 94 0.71 -12.25 0.29
C ILE A 94 1.08 -13.63 -0.25
N LEU A 95 0.60 -14.68 0.40
CA LEU A 95 0.84 -16.05 -0.04
C LEU A 95 -0.42 -16.62 -0.69
N ARG A 96 -0.25 -17.18 -1.89
CA ARG A 96 -1.25 -18.00 -2.56
C ARG A 96 -0.80 -19.45 -2.55
N PHE A 97 -1.59 -20.34 -1.96
CA PHE A 97 -1.27 -21.76 -1.79
C PHE A 97 -2.50 -22.64 -2.04
N VAL A 98 -2.28 -23.95 -2.17
CA VAL A 98 -3.35 -24.94 -2.29
C VAL A 98 -3.48 -25.67 -0.97
N ASP A 99 -4.69 -25.70 -0.40
CA ASP A 99 -4.94 -26.40 0.87
C ASP A 99 -5.10 -27.92 0.69
N CYS A 100 -5.32 -28.65 1.79
CA CYS A 100 -5.46 -30.10 1.78
C CYS A 100 -6.68 -30.61 0.98
N ASN A 101 -7.65 -29.75 0.67
CA ASN A 101 -8.81 -30.08 -0.15
C ASN A 101 -8.58 -29.75 -1.63
N GLY A 102 -7.38 -29.27 -2.00
CA GLY A 102 -7.08 -28.84 -3.37
C GLY A 102 -7.62 -27.45 -3.71
N ILE A 103 -8.08 -26.67 -2.72
CA ILE A 103 -8.65 -25.34 -2.95
C ILE A 103 -7.55 -24.28 -2.87
N ILE A 104 -7.54 -23.37 -3.84
CA ILE A 104 -6.62 -22.23 -3.84
C ILE A 104 -7.04 -21.25 -2.74
N GLN A 105 -6.11 -20.95 -1.85
CA GLN A 105 -6.24 -19.95 -0.81
C GLN A 105 -5.26 -18.81 -1.08
N GLU A 106 -5.71 -17.58 -0.90
CA GLU A 106 -4.86 -16.40 -0.86
C GLU A 106 -4.99 -15.76 0.52
N ARG A 107 -3.87 -15.45 1.16
CA ARG A 107 -3.82 -14.88 2.50
C ARG A 107 -2.77 -13.78 2.55
N PHE A 108 -3.19 -12.63 3.06
CA PHE A 108 -2.26 -11.61 3.54
C PHE A 108 -1.54 -12.17 4.77
N PHE A 109 -0.22 -12.08 4.78
CA PHE A 109 0.60 -12.58 5.89
C PHE A 109 1.04 -11.41 6.76
N GLU A 110 1.86 -10.53 6.20
CA GLU A 110 2.51 -9.48 6.96
C GLU A 110 2.96 -8.36 6.03
N VAL A 111 3.15 -7.16 6.58
CA VAL A 111 3.97 -6.15 5.93
C VAL A 111 5.22 -5.93 6.75
N VAL A 112 6.35 -6.04 6.07
CA VAL A 112 7.67 -5.98 6.67
C VAL A 112 8.35 -4.71 6.21
N GLY A 113 8.94 -3.98 7.17
CA GLY A 113 9.84 -2.87 6.87
C GLY A 113 11.14 -3.38 6.24
N VAL A 114 11.57 -2.71 5.17
CA VAL A 114 12.80 -3.00 4.45
C VAL A 114 13.67 -1.74 4.37
N ASP A 115 14.97 -1.92 4.56
CA ASP A 115 15.92 -0.80 4.58
C ASP A 115 16.10 -0.18 3.18
N ASP A 116 15.96 -1.02 2.15
CA ASP A 116 15.97 -0.64 0.74
C ASP A 116 15.15 -1.64 -0.10
N THR A 117 14.89 -1.28 -1.35
CA THR A 117 14.19 -2.12 -2.32
C THR A 117 15.13 -2.92 -3.22
N THR A 118 16.38 -3.13 -2.83
CA THR A 118 17.27 -3.97 -3.64
C THR A 118 16.80 -5.42 -3.64
N ALA A 119 16.99 -6.11 -4.76
CA ALA A 119 16.55 -7.51 -4.91
C ALA A 119 17.12 -8.43 -3.82
N LEU A 120 18.34 -8.18 -3.36
CA LEU A 120 18.98 -8.99 -2.32
C LEU A 120 18.36 -8.78 -0.94
N THR A 121 18.06 -7.53 -0.57
CA THR A 121 17.37 -7.20 0.69
C THR A 121 15.98 -7.80 0.72
N LEU A 122 15.23 -7.66 -0.39
CA LEU A 122 13.89 -8.23 -0.52
C LEU A 122 13.92 -9.77 -0.44
N LYS A 123 14.86 -10.43 -1.14
CA LYS A 123 15.04 -11.89 -1.03
C LYS A 123 15.26 -12.32 0.41
N LYS A 124 16.21 -11.71 1.11
CA LYS A 124 16.51 -12.06 2.51
C LYS A 124 15.27 -11.96 3.40
N LYS A 125 14.50 -10.88 3.25
CA LYS A 125 13.27 -10.66 4.02
C LYS A 125 12.21 -11.71 3.70
N ILE A 126 11.98 -12.00 2.42
CA ILE A 126 11.05 -13.07 1.99
C ILE A 126 11.50 -14.44 2.51
N THR A 127 12.79 -14.77 2.43
CA THR A 127 13.33 -16.03 2.94
C THR A 127 13.10 -16.17 4.44
N VAL A 128 13.31 -15.11 5.22
CA VAL A 128 13.02 -15.09 6.67
C VAL A 128 11.55 -15.38 6.93
N ILE A 129 10.63 -14.70 6.22
CA ILE A 129 9.19 -14.93 6.33
C ILE A 129 8.87 -16.40 6.05
N LEU A 130 9.32 -16.95 4.92
CA LEU A 130 9.05 -18.35 4.56
C LEU A 130 9.56 -19.33 5.62
N ILE A 131 10.78 -19.15 6.12
CA ILE A 131 11.36 -20.01 7.17
C ILE A 131 10.55 -19.93 8.47
N GLN A 132 10.13 -18.73 8.89
CA GLN A 132 9.33 -18.54 10.11
C GLN A 132 8.02 -19.35 10.06
N TYR A 133 7.41 -19.50 8.88
CA TYR A 133 6.19 -20.27 8.67
C TYR A 133 6.44 -21.73 8.25
N GLY A 134 7.70 -22.20 8.26
CA GLY A 134 8.05 -23.56 7.88
C GLY A 134 7.88 -23.87 6.39
N LEU A 135 7.87 -22.84 5.54
CA LEU A 135 7.74 -22.95 4.09
C LEU A 135 9.12 -23.00 3.44
N GLN A 136 9.33 -23.96 2.54
CA GLN A 136 10.60 -24.09 1.83
C GLN A 136 10.55 -23.34 0.50
N ILE A 137 11.65 -22.66 0.13
CA ILE A 137 11.78 -22.00 -1.17
C ILE A 137 11.64 -23.01 -2.32
N ALA A 138 12.09 -24.24 -2.12
CA ALA A 138 11.97 -25.33 -3.09
C ALA A 138 10.52 -25.67 -3.46
N ASP A 139 9.56 -25.33 -2.58
CA ASP A 139 8.13 -25.56 -2.81
C ASP A 139 7.45 -24.38 -3.53
N MET A 140 8.15 -23.26 -3.73
CA MET A 140 7.61 -22.11 -4.45
C MET A 140 7.30 -22.49 -5.91
N ARG A 141 6.08 -22.16 -6.34
CA ARG A 141 5.62 -22.40 -7.72
C ARG A 141 5.38 -21.14 -8.51
N GLY A 142 5.45 -19.97 -7.88
CA GLY A 142 5.26 -18.71 -8.55
C GLY A 142 5.69 -17.54 -7.67
N GLN A 143 5.94 -16.41 -8.32
CA GLN A 143 6.33 -15.17 -7.68
C GLN A 143 5.68 -14.00 -8.43
N GLY A 144 5.04 -13.08 -7.71
CA GLY A 144 4.26 -12.00 -8.30
C GLY A 144 4.73 -10.65 -7.79
N TYR A 145 5.34 -9.83 -8.67
CA TYR A 145 5.86 -8.51 -8.31
C TYR A 145 5.54 -7.48 -9.40
N ASP A 146 5.80 -6.19 -9.14
CA ASP A 146 5.71 -5.16 -10.16
C ASP A 146 6.85 -5.26 -11.21
N GLY A 147 6.81 -4.35 -12.17
CA GLY A 147 7.75 -4.28 -13.29
C GLY A 147 9.01 -3.47 -13.01
N ALA A 148 9.28 -3.08 -11.76
CA ALA A 148 10.49 -2.34 -11.45
C ALA A 148 11.75 -3.19 -11.71
N SER A 149 12.86 -2.56 -12.09
CA SER A 149 14.06 -3.27 -12.57
C SER A 149 14.70 -4.19 -11.52
N ASN A 150 14.64 -3.78 -10.24
CA ASN A 150 15.00 -4.56 -9.07
C ASN A 150 14.09 -5.78 -8.83
N MET A 151 12.88 -5.82 -9.41
CA MET A 151 11.95 -6.94 -9.30
C MET A 151 12.00 -7.84 -10.54
N CYS A 152 11.82 -7.25 -11.73
CA CYS A 152 11.66 -7.96 -12.99
C CYS A 152 12.98 -8.18 -13.77
N GLY A 153 14.10 -7.62 -13.31
CA GLY A 153 15.38 -7.71 -14.00
C GLY A 153 15.84 -9.15 -14.24
N ALA A 154 16.31 -9.44 -15.46
CA ALA A 154 16.65 -10.81 -15.89
C ALA A 154 17.93 -11.38 -15.23
N TRP A 155 18.79 -10.53 -14.67
CA TRP A 155 20.09 -10.94 -14.11
C TRP A 155 20.15 -10.73 -12.60
N ASN A 156 19.78 -9.53 -12.15
CA ASN A 156 19.86 -9.09 -10.76
C ASN A 156 18.49 -8.71 -10.16
N GLY A 157 17.40 -8.94 -10.91
CA GLY A 157 16.07 -8.71 -10.39
C GLY A 157 15.66 -9.83 -9.44
N LEU A 158 14.78 -9.52 -8.50
CA LEU A 158 14.26 -10.47 -7.52
C LEU A 158 13.75 -11.75 -8.18
N GLN A 159 13.10 -11.63 -9.35
CA GLN A 159 12.65 -12.80 -10.09
C GLN A 159 13.76 -13.77 -10.45
N ALA A 160 14.87 -13.26 -10.99
CA ALA A 160 15.98 -14.07 -11.47
C ALA A 160 16.68 -14.74 -10.29
N ILE A 161 16.80 -14.01 -9.18
CA ILE A 161 17.43 -14.51 -7.96
C ILE A 161 16.61 -15.67 -7.34
N PHE A 162 15.27 -15.60 -7.34
CA PHE A 162 14.44 -16.72 -6.88
C PHE A 162 14.37 -17.87 -7.88
N VAL A 163 14.38 -17.59 -9.19
CA VAL A 163 14.45 -18.64 -10.23
C VAL A 163 15.74 -19.46 -10.10
N ASN A 164 16.86 -18.84 -9.73
CA ASN A 164 18.12 -19.55 -9.50
C ASN A 164 18.04 -20.53 -8.31
N ASP A 165 17.30 -20.19 -7.25
CA ASP A 165 17.10 -21.07 -6.08
C ASP A 165 16.00 -22.11 -6.33
N CYS A 166 14.95 -21.73 -7.06
CA CYS A 166 13.82 -22.58 -7.41
C CYS A 166 13.41 -22.34 -8.88
N PRO A 167 13.90 -23.18 -9.82
CA PRO A 167 13.61 -23.04 -11.24
C PRO A 167 12.12 -23.14 -11.60
N TYR A 168 11.29 -23.68 -10.71
CA TYR A 168 9.85 -23.82 -10.90
C TYR A 168 9.05 -22.60 -10.45
N ALA A 169 9.67 -21.61 -9.81
CA ALA A 169 9.01 -20.39 -9.34
C ALA A 169 8.87 -19.36 -10.47
N TYR A 170 7.90 -19.54 -11.36
CA TYR A 170 7.70 -18.63 -12.49
C TYR A 170 7.26 -17.23 -12.04
N TYR A 171 7.74 -16.21 -12.76
CA TYR A 171 7.39 -14.83 -12.49
C TYR A 171 6.09 -14.43 -13.17
N VAL A 172 5.26 -13.70 -12.41
CA VAL A 172 4.03 -13.06 -12.88
C VAL A 172 4.17 -11.56 -12.67
N HIS A 173 4.11 -10.82 -13.78
CA HIS A 173 4.09 -9.37 -13.72
C HIS A 173 2.76 -8.87 -13.16
N CYS A 174 2.80 -7.98 -12.16
CA CYS A 174 1.61 -7.42 -11.54
C CYS A 174 0.77 -6.61 -12.55
N PHE A 175 -0.46 -7.04 -12.79
CA PHE A 175 -1.41 -6.36 -13.68
C PHE A 175 -1.93 -5.04 -13.08
N ALA A 176 -2.09 -4.97 -11.75
CA ALA A 176 -2.56 -3.76 -11.09
C ALA A 176 -1.62 -2.57 -11.33
N HIS A 177 -0.31 -2.80 -11.32
CA HIS A 177 0.67 -1.77 -11.64
C HIS A 177 0.56 -1.30 -13.09
N ARG A 178 0.36 -2.22 -14.05
CA ARG A 178 0.14 -1.87 -15.47
C ARG A 178 -1.13 -1.04 -15.66
N LEU A 179 -2.21 -1.43 -14.99
CA LEU A 179 -3.47 -0.70 -15.04
C LEU A 179 -3.32 0.71 -14.46
N GLN A 180 -2.62 0.84 -13.32
CA GLN A 180 -2.35 2.14 -12.72
C GLN A 180 -1.54 3.03 -13.65
N LEU A 181 -0.48 2.50 -14.28
CA LEU A 181 0.31 3.26 -15.25
C LEU A 181 -0.53 3.71 -16.46
N ALA A 182 -1.39 2.83 -16.98
CA ALA A 182 -2.29 3.16 -18.08
C ALA A 182 -3.30 4.25 -17.68
N LEU A 183 -3.87 4.17 -16.47
CA LEU A 183 -4.80 5.16 -15.94
C LEU A 183 -4.13 6.53 -15.74
N VAL A 184 -2.94 6.54 -15.13
CA VAL A 184 -2.15 7.77 -14.92
C VAL A 184 -1.78 8.40 -16.26
N ALA A 185 -1.39 7.61 -17.26
CA ALA A 185 -1.11 8.11 -18.60
C ALA A 185 -2.38 8.73 -19.22
N ALA A 186 -3.49 8.00 -19.24
CA ALA A 186 -4.75 8.49 -19.79
C ALA A 186 -5.26 9.77 -19.10
N SER A 187 -5.09 9.88 -17.77
CA SER A 187 -5.50 11.08 -17.03
C SER A 187 -4.70 12.34 -17.36
N LYS A 188 -3.44 12.19 -17.77
CA LYS A 188 -2.57 13.32 -18.15
C LYS A 188 -2.92 13.89 -19.52
N ASP A 189 -3.58 13.09 -20.35
CA ASP A 189 -4.00 13.49 -21.70
C ASP A 189 -5.37 14.20 -21.71
N VAL A 190 -6.08 14.20 -20.58
CA VAL A 190 -7.33 14.97 -20.43
C VAL A 190 -6.98 16.43 -20.16
N HIS A 191 -7.24 17.30 -21.13
CA HIS A 191 -7.15 18.75 -20.94
C HIS A 191 -8.37 19.20 -20.12
N ASP A 192 -8.16 20.05 -19.12
CA ASP A 192 -9.26 20.67 -18.36
C ASP A 192 -10.22 21.38 -19.33
N VAL A 193 -11.49 20.98 -19.33
CA VAL A 193 -12.60 21.63 -20.06
C VAL A 193 -13.22 22.71 -19.19
#